data_AF-A0A388KIK7-F1
#
_entry.id   AF-A0A388KIK7-F1
#
_cell.length_a   1.000
_cell.length_b   1.000
_cell.length_c   1.000
_cell.angle_alpha   90.00
_cell.angle_beta   90.00
_cell.angle_gamma   90.00
#
_symmetry.space_group_name_H-M   'P 1'
#
loop_
_entity.id
_entity.type
_entity.pdbx_description
1 polymer ?
#
loop_
_entity_poly.entity_id
_entity_poly.type
_entity_poly.pdbx_seq_one_letter_code
_entity_poly.pdbx_strand_id
1 'polypeptide(L)'
;MLLTNGPGGGGGGGYNNAPNGQSYGNYGNGNGSGGGAGSDGGGGRNSVCYNCGKTGHFAWDCWSRRGRGYGAQQGDPELEEMKEHFRQLRRERQELKEKRKLEEERKAREEDELRRNQDFARKAEEFKMQLHAELLEEWRRINTEVKEAVGKTRRSTKKHTCKSGGGTKRKGRRYSKKKRKEEIPSEEMESDDTSDEDRNVTRPAKASNTVTMAKAVLAATRHLKVKETPMVDSSEIWITEQGSSTTWKDDEVLSWKRRFDGLVLSPIDRNQGDTAVMCPILYRHGFGKTLTWNTNYETKATAEEEVLRESREDFKKSGLPAIGSWRSDGRLGTAYVIPKHKDLTRWRPIATAPVDPAAMTQRRLARALHQMLKRLPANNTFYLNSISELTERLAGTAVRFRAAGCDQAIERCYDIKDMFSRILHEAVIQAVHQLLRIYDNKGSKQVRVSRRGRNCVIRDNKR
;
A
#
# COMPACT_ATOMS: atom_id res chain seq x y z
N MET A 1 17.86 -10.83 -6.29
CA MET A 1 17.68 -10.86 -7.76
C MET A 1 16.27 -11.33 -8.05
N LEU A 2 15.67 -10.87 -9.14
CA LEU A 2 14.34 -11.33 -9.59
C LEU A 2 14.55 -12.33 -10.73
N LEU A 3 13.94 -13.51 -10.62
CA LEU A 3 13.74 -14.39 -11.76
C LEU A 3 12.35 -14.09 -12.30
N THR A 4 12.29 -13.60 -13.55
CA THR A 4 11.03 -13.21 -14.20
C THR A 4 10.73 -14.14 -15.38
N ASN A 5 9.51 -14.63 -15.48
CA ASN A 5 9.00 -15.23 -16.71
C ASN A 5 8.35 -14.13 -17.55
N GLY A 6 8.97 -13.73 -18.66
CA GLY A 6 8.51 -12.61 -19.48
C GLY A 6 7.20 -12.88 -20.25
N PRO A 7 6.33 -11.88 -20.46
CA PRO A 7 5.19 -11.99 -21.37
C PRO A 7 5.63 -11.80 -22.83
N GLY A 8 5.02 -12.59 -23.72
CA GLY A 8 5.40 -12.73 -25.13
C GLY A 8 5.23 -11.46 -25.97
N GLY A 9 6.24 -11.20 -26.81
CA GLY A 9 6.15 -10.25 -27.93
C GLY A 9 6.01 -11.00 -29.25
N GLY A 10 4.96 -10.66 -30.01
CA GLY A 10 4.88 -10.89 -31.45
C GLY A 10 5.28 -9.61 -32.18
N GLY A 11 6.23 -9.73 -33.12
CA GLY A 11 6.94 -8.61 -33.74
C GLY A 11 6.36 -8.07 -35.06
N GLY A 12 7.04 -7.07 -35.62
CA GLY A 12 6.91 -6.67 -37.02
C GLY A 12 7.51 -5.31 -37.39
N GLY A 13 8.67 -5.32 -38.08
CA GLY A 13 9.23 -4.28 -38.99
C GLY A 13 9.82 -3.02 -38.35
N GLY A 14 11.12 -2.68 -38.46
CA GLY A 14 11.82 -2.25 -39.69
C GLY A 14 11.43 -0.80 -40.02
N TYR A 15 12.27 0.25 -39.96
CA TYR A 15 13.49 0.50 -40.74
C TYR A 15 14.38 1.61 -40.13
N ASN A 16 15.66 1.58 -40.51
CA ASN A 16 16.74 2.51 -40.21
C ASN A 16 16.53 3.95 -40.73
N ASN A 17 17.03 4.97 -40.00
CA ASN A 17 18.14 5.83 -40.43
C ASN A 17 18.46 6.94 -39.42
N ALA A 18 19.74 7.09 -39.09
CA ALA A 18 20.33 8.35 -38.63
C ALA A 18 20.59 9.26 -39.86
N PRO A 19 20.74 10.60 -39.75
CA PRO A 19 22.04 11.15 -39.30
C PRO A 19 21.99 12.51 -38.53
N ASN A 20 22.98 12.64 -37.62
CA ASN A 20 23.94 13.74 -37.45
C ASN A 20 23.57 15.23 -37.70
N GLY A 21 23.68 16.03 -36.62
CA GLY A 21 24.50 17.26 -36.52
C GLY A 21 24.06 18.57 -37.20
N GLN A 22 23.86 19.64 -36.42
CA GLN A 22 24.68 20.89 -36.45
C GLN A 22 24.09 22.02 -35.58
N SER A 23 24.99 22.93 -35.21
CA SER A 23 24.91 24.02 -34.22
C SER A 23 24.75 25.41 -34.89
N TYR A 24 24.51 26.44 -34.05
CA TYR A 24 24.44 27.90 -34.31
C TYR A 24 23.13 28.39 -34.95
N GLY A 25 22.56 29.55 -34.63
CA GLY A 25 22.96 30.69 -33.82
C GLY A 25 21.84 31.76 -33.84
N ASN A 26 22.11 32.84 -33.10
CA ASN A 26 21.27 33.95 -32.66
C ASN A 26 20.85 34.97 -33.76
N TYR A 27 20.20 36.07 -33.33
CA TYR A 27 19.78 37.33 -33.99
C TYR A 27 18.32 37.33 -34.49
N GLY A 28 17.42 38.27 -34.19
CA GLY A 28 17.54 39.57 -33.55
C GLY A 28 16.81 40.64 -34.37
N ASN A 29 15.69 41.14 -33.83
CA ASN A 29 15.19 42.54 -33.90
C ASN A 29 14.57 43.11 -35.21
N GLY A 30 13.54 43.96 -35.05
CA GLY A 30 13.37 45.17 -35.90
C GLY A 30 11.99 45.49 -36.50
N ASN A 31 11.32 46.48 -35.90
CA ASN A 31 10.15 47.30 -36.31
C ASN A 31 10.05 47.76 -37.80
N GLY A 32 8.84 48.18 -38.22
CA GLY A 32 8.69 49.45 -38.97
C GLY A 32 7.57 49.58 -40.03
N SER A 33 6.50 50.30 -39.64
CA SER A 33 5.50 51.12 -40.35
C SER A 33 5.55 51.42 -41.88
N GLY A 34 4.36 51.45 -42.52
CA GLY A 34 3.79 52.70 -43.08
C GLY A 34 3.57 52.85 -44.60
N GLY A 35 2.30 53.06 -45.01
CA GLY A 35 1.88 54.20 -45.86
C GLY A 35 1.58 54.02 -47.36
N GLY A 36 0.46 54.60 -47.83
CA GLY A 36 0.43 55.39 -49.08
C GLY A 36 -0.58 54.99 -50.18
N ALA A 37 -1.40 55.94 -50.63
CA ALA A 37 -2.55 55.83 -51.54
C ALA A 37 -2.38 56.57 -52.89
N GLY A 38 -3.38 56.45 -53.79
CA GLY A 38 -3.68 57.34 -54.93
C GLY A 38 -3.47 56.70 -56.33
N SER A 39 -4.16 57.05 -57.42
CA SER A 39 -5.32 57.90 -57.73
C SER A 39 -5.72 57.69 -59.21
N ASP A 40 -7.01 57.88 -59.52
CA ASP A 40 -7.72 58.36 -60.73
C ASP A 40 -7.15 58.40 -62.17
N GLY A 41 -8.06 58.24 -63.14
CA GLY A 41 -7.99 58.91 -64.45
C GLY A 41 -8.80 58.29 -65.61
N GLY A 42 -9.87 58.97 -66.07
CA GLY A 42 -10.78 58.60 -67.19
C GLY A 42 -10.14 58.59 -68.60
N GLY A 43 -10.81 58.36 -69.74
CA GLY A 43 -12.20 58.22 -70.17
C GLY A 43 -12.26 58.61 -71.68
N GLY A 44 -12.73 57.74 -72.60
CA GLY A 44 -12.68 58.07 -74.05
C GLY A 44 -13.17 57.02 -75.06
N ARG A 45 -14.49 56.75 -75.06
CA ARG A 45 -15.41 56.38 -76.18
C ARG A 45 -14.85 55.74 -77.47
N ASN A 46 -14.89 54.39 -77.56
CA ASN A 46 -15.54 53.61 -78.66
C ASN A 46 -15.55 52.09 -78.38
N SER A 47 -15.82 51.64 -77.15
CA SER A 47 -15.69 50.21 -76.84
C SER A 47 -16.92 49.42 -77.25
N VAL A 48 -16.80 48.64 -78.32
CA VAL A 48 -17.60 47.44 -78.51
C VAL A 48 -17.29 46.49 -77.33
N CYS A 49 -18.31 45.94 -76.67
CA CYS A 49 -18.09 45.01 -75.58
C CYS A 49 -17.36 43.76 -76.11
N TYR A 50 -16.10 43.56 -75.72
CA TYR A 50 -15.30 42.40 -76.17
C TYR A 50 -15.90 41.05 -75.77
N ASN A 51 -16.80 41.03 -74.79
CA ASN A 51 -17.41 39.79 -74.30
C ASN A 51 -18.63 39.34 -75.14
N CYS A 52 -19.30 40.25 -75.88
CA CYS A 52 -20.49 39.91 -76.68
C CYS A 52 -20.56 40.58 -78.07
N GLY A 53 -19.63 41.48 -78.41
CA GLY A 53 -19.53 42.13 -79.70
C GLY A 53 -20.51 43.28 -79.96
N LYS A 54 -21.32 43.72 -78.98
CA LYS A 54 -22.28 44.84 -79.14
C LYS A 54 -21.75 46.14 -78.52
N THR A 55 -22.05 47.28 -79.15
CA THR A 55 -21.73 48.62 -78.63
C THR A 55 -22.76 49.07 -77.58
N GLY A 56 -22.42 50.06 -76.76
CA GLY A 56 -23.33 50.67 -75.78
C GLY A 56 -23.19 50.19 -74.33
N HIS A 57 -22.27 49.27 -74.02
CA HIS A 57 -21.87 48.89 -72.66
C HIS A 57 -20.41 48.41 -72.63
N PHE A 58 -19.75 48.49 -71.48
CA PHE A 58 -18.42 47.91 -71.29
C PHE A 58 -18.53 46.43 -70.92
N ALA A 59 -17.45 45.65 -71.14
CA ALA A 59 -17.43 44.21 -70.88
C ALA A 59 -17.77 43.83 -69.43
N TRP A 60 -17.54 44.73 -68.48
CA TRP A 60 -17.86 44.52 -67.07
C TRP A 60 -19.35 44.64 -66.76
N ASP A 61 -20.08 45.45 -67.53
CA ASP A 61 -21.54 45.62 -67.42
C ASP A 61 -22.33 44.68 -68.35
N CYS A 62 -21.65 43.68 -68.93
CA CYS A 62 -22.25 42.79 -69.91
C CYS A 62 -23.22 41.80 -69.25
N TRP A 63 -24.52 41.99 -69.52
CA TRP A 63 -25.59 41.20 -68.91
C TRP A 63 -25.60 39.72 -69.32
N SER A 64 -24.84 39.32 -70.35
CA SER A 64 -24.69 37.91 -70.76
C SER A 64 -23.88 37.05 -69.77
N ARG A 65 -23.27 37.65 -68.74
CA ARG A 65 -22.42 36.94 -67.76
C ARG A 65 -23.16 36.40 -66.52
N ARG A 66 -24.48 36.59 -66.37
CA ARG A 66 -25.24 36.08 -65.20
C ARG A 66 -25.55 34.56 -65.27
N GLY A 67 -24.66 33.76 -65.85
CA GLY A 67 -24.88 32.34 -66.10
C GLY A 67 -23.65 31.45 -66.01
N ARG A 68 -22.63 31.78 -65.19
CA ARG A 68 -21.59 30.81 -64.79
C ARG A 68 -21.47 30.75 -63.29
N GLY A 69 -21.82 29.59 -62.73
CA GLY A 69 -21.69 29.27 -61.31
C GLY A 69 -20.26 29.38 -60.82
N TYR A 70 -20.11 29.86 -59.59
CA TYR A 70 -18.87 29.72 -58.82
C TYR A 70 -18.69 28.23 -58.51
N GLY A 71 -17.86 27.57 -59.31
CA GLY A 71 -17.30 26.27 -58.96
C GLY A 71 -16.43 26.41 -57.72
N ALA A 72 -16.55 25.43 -56.82
CA ALA A 72 -15.71 25.29 -55.64
C ALA A 72 -14.22 25.40 -56.03
N GLN A 73 -13.61 26.50 -55.64
CA GLN A 73 -12.18 26.71 -55.76
C GLN A 73 -11.53 25.80 -54.71
N GLN A 74 -10.77 24.81 -55.18
CA GLN A 74 -9.89 24.01 -54.33
C GLN A 74 -9.02 24.98 -53.51
N GLY A 75 -9.16 24.93 -52.19
CA GLY A 75 -8.35 25.74 -51.28
C GLY A 75 -6.89 25.38 -51.46
N ASP A 76 -6.04 26.41 -51.52
CA ASP A 76 -4.58 26.27 -51.56
C ASP A 76 -4.11 25.42 -50.35
N PRO A 77 -3.55 24.21 -50.57
CA PRO A 77 -3.15 23.28 -49.51
C PRO A 77 -2.22 23.92 -48.48
N GLU A 78 -1.33 24.80 -48.92
CA GLU A 78 -0.31 25.45 -48.09
C GLU A 78 -0.94 26.43 -47.08
N LEU A 79 -2.02 27.10 -47.49
CA LEU A 79 -2.74 28.06 -46.64
C LEU A 79 -3.59 27.37 -45.56
N GLU A 80 -4.07 26.15 -45.83
CA GLU A 80 -4.84 25.36 -44.87
C GLU A 80 -3.93 24.65 -43.87
N GLU A 81 -2.77 24.16 -44.31
CA GLU A 81 -1.70 23.65 -43.42
C GLU A 81 -1.23 24.73 -42.44
N MET A 82 -1.05 25.97 -42.90
CA MET A 82 -0.64 27.09 -42.03
C MET A 82 -1.72 27.44 -40.98
N LYS A 83 -3.01 27.44 -41.37
CA LYS A 83 -4.12 27.62 -40.41
C LYS A 83 -4.20 26.48 -39.39
N GLU A 84 -3.93 25.25 -39.82
CA GLU A 84 -3.93 24.09 -38.94
C GLU A 84 -2.78 24.17 -37.91
N HIS A 85 -1.61 24.63 -38.32
CA HIS A 85 -0.48 24.91 -37.43
C HIS A 85 -0.81 25.97 -36.36
N PHE A 86 -1.47 27.08 -36.73
CA PHE A 86 -1.93 28.07 -35.76
C PHE A 86 -3.01 27.54 -34.79
N ARG A 87 -3.89 26.63 -35.26
CA ARG A 87 -4.84 25.93 -34.40
C ARG A 87 -4.14 24.97 -33.44
N GLN A 88 -3.09 24.29 -33.87
CA GLN A 88 -2.26 23.42 -33.01
C GLN A 88 -1.52 24.23 -31.94
N LEU A 89 -0.84 25.32 -32.30
CA LEU A 89 -0.15 26.20 -31.33
C LEU A 89 -1.10 26.75 -30.25
N ARG A 90 -2.35 27.07 -30.61
CA ARG A 90 -3.35 27.55 -29.65
C ARG A 90 -3.81 26.44 -28.70
N ARG A 91 -3.95 25.20 -29.20
CA ARG A 91 -4.26 24.01 -28.39
C ARG A 91 -3.11 23.67 -27.44
N GLU A 92 -1.88 23.62 -27.93
CA GLU A 92 -0.69 23.38 -27.10
C GLU A 92 -0.55 24.41 -25.98
N ARG A 93 -0.84 25.69 -26.27
CA ARG A 93 -0.80 26.74 -25.24
C ARG A 93 -1.92 26.61 -24.20
N GLN A 94 -3.08 26.07 -24.56
CA GLN A 94 -4.16 25.76 -23.62
C GLN A 94 -3.79 24.54 -22.77
N GLU A 95 -3.31 23.46 -23.40
CA GLU A 95 -2.85 22.25 -22.71
C GLU A 95 -1.71 22.53 -21.73
N LEU A 96 -0.77 23.41 -22.09
CA LEU A 96 0.32 23.80 -21.17
C LEU A 96 -0.19 24.59 -19.96
N LYS A 97 -1.19 25.45 -20.15
CA LYS A 97 -1.84 26.18 -19.05
C LYS A 97 -2.64 25.23 -18.15
N GLU A 98 -3.31 24.24 -18.72
CA GLU A 98 -4.04 23.21 -17.98
C GLU A 98 -3.09 22.30 -17.21
N LYS A 99 -1.98 21.87 -17.83
CA LYS A 99 -0.90 21.12 -17.16
C LYS A 99 -0.33 21.88 -15.98
N ARG A 100 -0.06 23.19 -16.13
CA ARG A 100 0.41 24.05 -15.02
C ARG A 100 -0.61 24.13 -13.88
N LYS A 101 -1.90 24.32 -14.18
CA LYS A 101 -2.95 24.33 -13.15
C LYS A 101 -3.05 22.99 -12.41
N LEU A 102 -2.95 21.88 -13.14
CA LEU A 102 -3.02 20.54 -12.58
C LEU A 102 -1.80 20.24 -11.69
N GLU A 103 -0.63 20.73 -12.07
CA GLU A 103 0.61 20.64 -11.28
C GLU A 103 0.55 21.50 -10.01
N GLU A 104 0.04 22.73 -10.11
CA GLU A 104 -0.18 23.61 -8.94
C GLU A 104 -1.22 23.01 -7.98
N GLU A 105 -2.32 22.44 -8.49
CA GLU A 105 -3.33 21.77 -7.67
C GLU A 105 -2.76 20.48 -7.03
N ARG A 106 -1.90 19.75 -7.73
CA ARG A 106 -1.16 18.60 -7.16
C ARG A 106 -0.26 19.06 -6.02
N LYS A 107 0.53 20.12 -6.23
CA LYS A 107 1.43 20.66 -5.20
C LYS A 107 0.68 21.15 -3.97
N ALA A 108 -0.46 21.82 -4.16
CA ALA A 108 -1.34 22.23 -3.06
C ALA A 108 -1.90 21.03 -2.27
N ARG A 109 -2.29 19.95 -2.96
CA ARG A 109 -2.75 18.71 -2.32
C ARG A 109 -1.66 18.04 -1.49
N GLU A 110 -0.45 17.95 -2.03
CA GLU A 110 0.73 17.38 -1.34
C GLU A 110 1.10 18.18 -0.09
N GLU A 111 1.09 19.52 -0.17
CA GLU A 111 1.36 20.40 0.96
C GLU A 111 0.30 20.26 2.07
N ASP A 112 -0.98 20.20 1.70
CA ASP A 112 -2.08 19.97 2.63
C ASP A 112 -1.99 18.59 3.30
N GLU A 113 -1.55 17.56 2.58
CA GLU A 113 -1.32 16.22 3.13
C GLU A 113 -0.13 16.21 4.10
N LEU A 114 0.96 16.90 3.76
CA LEU A 114 2.11 17.05 4.64
C LEU A 114 1.72 17.74 5.95
N ARG A 115 0.93 18.82 5.87
CA ARG A 115 0.41 19.53 7.05
C ARG A 115 -0.47 18.61 7.91
N ARG A 116 -1.36 17.82 7.30
CA ARG A 116 -2.17 16.83 8.03
C ARG A 116 -1.31 15.78 8.71
N ASN A 117 -0.29 15.25 8.02
CA ASN A 117 0.63 14.25 8.57
C ASN A 117 1.41 14.80 9.77
N GLN A 118 1.87 16.05 9.70
CA GLN A 118 2.50 16.73 10.83
C GLN A 118 1.53 16.90 12.02
N ASP A 119 0.27 17.27 11.77
CA ASP A 119 -0.76 17.38 12.82
C ASP A 119 -1.07 16.03 13.47
N PHE A 120 -1.11 14.93 12.69
CA PHE A 120 -1.27 13.59 13.22
C PHE A 120 -0.07 13.15 14.05
N ALA A 121 1.16 13.42 13.60
CA ALA A 121 2.37 13.10 14.35
C ALA A 121 2.42 13.86 15.69
N ARG A 122 2.07 15.16 15.69
CA ARG A 122 1.98 15.97 16.92
C ARG A 122 0.95 15.40 17.90
N LYS A 123 -0.26 15.07 17.43
CA LYS A 123 -1.30 14.47 18.27
C LYS A 123 -0.91 13.09 18.80
N ALA A 124 -0.20 12.29 18.02
CA ALA A 124 0.30 10.99 18.46
C ALA A 124 1.33 11.12 19.58
N GLU A 125 2.26 12.09 19.47
CA GLU A 125 3.22 12.37 20.55
C GLU A 125 2.53 12.95 21.80
N GLU A 126 1.52 13.82 21.65
CA GLU A 126 0.70 14.30 22.78
C GLU A 126 0.01 13.13 23.50
N PHE A 127 -0.64 12.23 22.75
CA PHE A 127 -1.32 11.06 23.31
C PHE A 127 -0.34 10.09 23.99
N LYS A 128 0.84 9.89 23.40
CA LYS A 128 1.92 9.09 23.98
C LYS A 128 2.44 9.69 25.30
N MET A 129 2.57 11.01 25.38
CA MET A 129 2.95 11.70 26.61
C MET A 129 1.87 11.59 27.70
N GLN A 130 0.59 11.68 27.33
CA GLN A 130 -0.53 11.47 28.26
C GLN A 130 -0.52 10.04 28.84
N LEU A 131 -0.43 9.01 27.98
CA LEU A 131 -0.35 7.62 28.43
C LEU A 131 0.88 7.37 29.33
N HIS A 132 2.03 7.94 28.98
CA HIS A 132 3.23 7.80 29.78
C HIS A 132 3.09 8.45 31.16
N ALA A 133 2.41 9.60 31.25
CA ALA A 133 2.10 10.25 32.52
C ALA A 133 1.15 9.40 33.39
N GLU A 134 0.07 8.87 32.80
CA GLU A 134 -0.88 7.97 33.48
C GLU A 134 -0.18 6.71 34.00
N LEU A 135 0.65 6.06 33.17
CA LEU A 135 1.42 4.88 33.58
C LEU A 135 2.39 5.17 34.73
N LEU A 136 3.05 6.34 34.73
CA LEU A 136 3.93 6.74 35.82
C LEU A 136 3.19 7.07 37.11
N GLU A 137 1.95 7.55 37.02
CA GLU A 137 1.09 7.80 38.17
C GLU A 137 0.56 6.51 38.78
N GLU A 138 0.08 5.57 37.96
CA GLU A 138 -0.31 4.23 38.39
C GLU A 138 0.86 3.46 39.00
N TRP A 139 2.05 3.52 38.40
CA TRP A 139 3.26 2.91 38.98
C TRP A 139 3.62 3.53 40.34
N ARG A 140 3.43 4.85 40.51
CA ARG A 140 3.64 5.52 41.80
C ARG A 140 2.64 5.06 42.85
N ARG A 141 1.35 4.93 42.50
CA ARG A 141 0.29 4.41 43.39
C ARG A 141 0.58 3.00 43.87
N ILE A 142 0.85 2.09 42.93
CA ILE A 142 1.19 0.69 43.24
C ILE A 142 2.41 0.63 44.16
N ASN A 143 3.45 1.42 43.89
CA ASN A 143 4.63 1.44 44.75
C ASN A 143 4.39 2.01 46.14
N THR A 144 3.50 3.00 46.29
CA THR A 144 3.10 3.49 47.62
C THR A 144 2.34 2.43 48.39
N GLU A 145 1.39 1.74 47.75
CA GLU A 145 0.62 0.65 48.36
C GLU A 145 1.52 -0.51 48.78
N VAL A 146 2.45 -0.92 47.91
CA VAL A 146 3.45 -1.96 48.23
C VAL A 146 4.32 -1.53 49.41
N LYS A 147 4.78 -0.27 49.46
CA LYS A 147 5.58 0.24 50.59
C LYS A 147 4.77 0.27 51.89
N GLU A 148 3.51 0.65 51.84
CA GLU A 148 2.63 0.64 53.01
C GLU A 148 2.32 -0.78 53.50
N ALA A 149 2.06 -1.72 52.59
CA ALA A 149 1.83 -3.12 52.90
C ALA A 149 3.07 -3.77 53.56
N VAL A 150 4.27 -3.47 53.04
CA VAL A 150 5.55 -3.89 53.63
C VAL A 150 5.81 -3.22 54.98
N GLY A 151 5.40 -1.96 55.16
CA GLY A 151 5.47 -1.25 56.44
C GLY A 151 4.57 -1.87 57.51
N LYS A 152 3.34 -2.27 57.13
CA LYS A 152 2.37 -2.94 58.01
C LYS A 152 2.84 -4.34 58.44
N THR A 153 3.39 -5.12 57.51
CA THR A 153 4.00 -6.42 57.83
C THR A 153 5.20 -6.27 58.75
N ARG A 154 6.13 -5.33 58.48
CA ARG A 154 7.27 -5.07 59.38
C ARG A 154 6.87 -4.63 60.80
N ARG A 155 5.77 -3.88 60.96
CA ARG A 155 5.23 -3.51 62.28
C ARG A 155 4.61 -4.71 63.02
N SER A 156 4.01 -5.67 62.32
CA SER A 156 3.47 -6.88 62.96
C SER A 156 4.59 -7.87 63.34
N THR A 157 5.65 -8.00 62.52
CA THR A 157 6.78 -8.88 62.84
C THR A 157 7.58 -8.40 64.05
N LYS A 158 7.69 -7.08 64.26
CA LYS A 158 8.36 -6.50 65.43
C LYS A 158 7.61 -6.73 66.75
N LYS A 159 6.33 -7.09 66.73
CA LYS A 159 5.54 -7.45 67.92
C LYS A 159 5.76 -8.90 68.39
N HIS A 160 6.37 -9.76 67.56
CA HIS A 160 6.55 -11.19 67.84
C HIS A 160 7.99 -11.65 68.12
N THR A 161 8.96 -10.75 68.21
CA THR A 161 10.33 -11.13 68.59
C THR A 161 10.86 -10.25 69.72
N CYS A 162 10.56 -10.64 70.95
CA CYS A 162 11.37 -10.28 72.11
C CYS A 162 11.89 -11.56 72.76
N LYS A 163 13.24 -11.65 72.86
CA LYS A 163 14.11 -12.52 73.68
C LYS A 163 15.09 -13.39 72.89
N SER A 164 16.28 -12.85 72.64
CA SER A 164 17.57 -13.39 73.12
C SER A 164 18.73 -12.49 72.64
N GLY A 165 19.69 -12.24 73.52
CA GLY A 165 20.70 -11.21 73.40
C GLY A 165 21.92 -11.52 72.52
N GLY A 166 22.93 -10.67 72.66
CA GLY A 166 24.28 -10.86 72.12
C GLY A 166 24.70 -9.72 71.20
N GLY A 167 25.41 -8.73 71.74
CA GLY A 167 25.95 -7.62 70.96
C GLY A 167 27.15 -8.01 70.09
N THR A 168 27.39 -7.21 69.05
CA THR A 168 28.75 -6.75 68.68
C THR A 168 28.66 -5.63 67.65
N LYS A 169 29.29 -4.49 67.96
CA LYS A 169 29.44 -3.33 67.08
C LYS A 169 30.45 -3.65 65.97
N ARG A 170 30.11 -3.39 64.70
CA ARG A 170 31.11 -3.09 63.66
C ARG A 170 30.67 -1.95 62.75
N LYS A 171 31.60 -1.01 62.59
CA LYS A 171 31.50 0.29 61.90
C LYS A 171 31.54 0.13 60.38
N GLY A 172 30.80 1.01 59.70
CA GLY A 172 31.24 1.72 58.49
C GLY A 172 31.14 1.00 57.15
N ARG A 173 30.38 1.58 56.20
CA ARG A 173 30.91 2.37 55.06
C ARG A 173 29.74 2.73 54.13
N ARG A 174 29.40 4.02 54.05
CA ARG A 174 28.49 4.56 53.02
C ARG A 174 29.28 4.70 51.72
N TYR A 175 28.80 4.09 50.64
CA TYR A 175 29.27 4.37 49.28
C TYR A 175 28.13 5.07 48.54
N SER A 176 28.32 6.35 48.19
CA SER A 176 27.47 7.06 47.26
C SER A 176 27.81 6.60 45.84
N LYS A 177 26.81 6.12 45.08
CA LYS A 177 26.94 5.93 43.63
C LYS A 177 26.14 7.01 42.91
N LYS A 178 26.91 7.98 42.43
CA LYS A 178 26.57 9.01 41.44
C LYS A 178 26.15 8.30 40.15
N LYS A 179 24.88 8.41 39.74
CA LYS A 179 24.40 7.88 38.45
C LYS A 179 24.47 9.00 37.42
N ARG A 180 25.42 8.88 36.48
CA ARG A 180 25.55 9.69 35.27
C ARG A 180 24.30 9.45 34.39
N LYS A 181 23.66 10.52 33.94
CA LYS A 181 22.77 10.52 32.77
C LYS A 181 23.67 10.49 31.54
N GLU A 182 23.53 9.47 30.70
CA GLU A 182 24.01 9.49 29.31
C GLU A 182 22.80 9.74 28.42
N GLU A 183 22.87 10.83 27.66
CA GLU A 183 21.91 11.23 26.64
C GLU A 183 22.25 10.46 25.35
N ILE A 184 21.23 9.86 24.73
CA ILE A 184 21.35 9.14 23.47
C ILE A 184 20.90 10.09 22.34
N PRO A 185 21.71 10.35 21.30
CA PRO A 185 21.33 11.23 20.19
C PRO A 185 20.23 10.62 19.32
N SER A 186 19.28 11.48 18.93
CA SER A 186 18.22 11.22 17.95
C SER A 186 18.80 11.28 16.53
N GLU A 187 18.82 10.15 15.83
CA GLU A 187 19.06 10.11 14.37
C GLU A 187 17.71 10.20 13.65
N GLU A 188 17.59 11.24 12.83
CA GLU A 188 16.46 11.52 11.95
C GLU A 188 16.39 10.46 10.83
N MET A 189 15.22 9.87 10.64
CA MET A 189 14.96 8.90 9.58
C MET A 189 14.24 9.59 8.44
N GLU A 190 14.97 9.91 7.37
CA GLU A 190 14.39 10.37 6.10
C GLU A 190 13.53 9.24 5.50
N SER A 191 12.25 9.52 5.29
CA SER A 191 11.32 8.67 4.56
C SER A 191 11.09 9.27 3.17
N ASP A 192 11.69 8.64 2.16
CA ASP A 192 11.44 8.94 0.75
C ASP A 192 10.35 7.97 0.26
N ASP A 193 9.09 8.44 0.20
CA ASP A 193 7.95 7.69 -0.33
C ASP A 193 7.54 8.33 -1.67
N THR A 194 8.16 7.85 -2.75
CA THR A 194 7.74 8.18 -4.13
C THR A 194 6.90 7.03 -4.65
N SER A 195 5.58 7.20 -4.62
CA SER A 195 4.64 6.33 -5.30
C SER A 195 4.33 6.90 -6.69
N ASP A 196 4.98 6.37 -7.72
CA ASP A 196 4.54 6.51 -9.10
C ASP A 196 4.16 5.14 -9.68
N GLU A 197 3.16 5.19 -10.55
CA GLU A 197 2.34 4.10 -11.05
C GLU A 197 3.06 3.07 -11.93
N ASP A 198 2.58 1.84 -11.83
CA ASP A 198 2.50 0.78 -12.86
C ASP A 198 3.50 0.87 -14.01
N ARG A 199 4.77 0.56 -13.71
CA ARG A 199 5.73 0.05 -14.69
C ARG A 199 6.51 -1.09 -14.06
N ASN A 200 6.71 -2.18 -14.80
CA ASN A 200 7.56 -3.31 -14.42
C ASN A 200 8.76 -2.81 -13.63
N VAL A 201 8.99 -3.35 -12.43
CA VAL A 201 10.06 -2.98 -11.51
C VAL A 201 11.40 -3.29 -12.17
N THR A 202 11.83 -2.41 -13.07
CA THR A 202 13.14 -2.42 -13.67
C THR A 202 13.98 -1.48 -12.82
N ARG A 203 15.03 -2.07 -12.25
CA ARG A 203 15.93 -1.50 -11.24
C ARG A 203 16.35 -0.05 -11.55
N PRO A 204 16.46 0.83 -10.53
CA PRO A 204 17.32 2.01 -10.67
C PRO A 204 18.78 1.55 -10.78
N ALA A 205 19.46 1.99 -11.84
CA ALA A 205 20.83 1.60 -12.21
C ALA A 205 21.91 1.84 -11.12
N LYS A 206 21.59 2.58 -10.05
CA LYS A 206 22.50 2.94 -8.95
C LYS A 206 22.59 1.89 -7.83
N ALA A 207 21.72 0.87 -7.82
CA ALA A 207 21.66 -0.15 -6.77
C ALA A 207 22.72 -1.28 -6.91
N SER A 208 23.52 -1.27 -7.98
CA SER A 208 24.54 -2.30 -8.29
C SER A 208 25.97 -1.91 -7.88
N ASN A 209 26.16 -0.75 -7.24
CA ASN A 209 27.49 -0.35 -6.76
C ASN A 209 27.90 -1.26 -5.57
N THR A 210 29.03 -1.95 -5.70
CA THR A 210 29.61 -2.83 -4.67
C THR A 210 29.80 -2.13 -3.34
N VAL A 211 30.15 -0.83 -3.36
CA VAL A 211 30.27 0.01 -2.16
C VAL A 211 28.92 0.19 -1.47
N THR A 212 27.85 0.41 -2.24
CA THR A 212 26.48 0.53 -1.72
C THR A 212 25.99 -0.78 -1.13
N MET A 213 26.27 -1.91 -1.80
CA MET A 213 25.96 -3.25 -1.31
C MET A 213 26.70 -3.55 0.00
N ALA A 214 28.00 -3.27 0.05
CA ALA A 214 28.82 -3.51 1.23
C ALA A 214 28.35 -2.68 2.44
N LYS A 215 28.00 -1.41 2.23
CA LYS A 215 27.41 -0.55 3.27
C LYS A 215 26.05 -1.07 3.74
N ALA A 216 25.19 -1.52 2.82
CA ALA A 216 23.89 -2.09 3.17
C ALA A 216 24.03 -3.39 3.98
N VAL A 217 24.97 -4.27 3.61
CA VAL A 217 25.26 -5.50 4.37
C VAL A 217 25.77 -5.14 5.77
N LEU A 218 26.73 -4.22 5.89
CA LEU A 218 27.25 -3.78 7.20
C LEU A 218 26.13 -3.22 8.11
N ALA A 219 25.24 -2.40 7.55
CA ALA A 219 24.09 -1.87 8.27
C ALA A 219 23.16 -3.01 8.74
N ALA A 220 22.86 -3.96 7.85
CA ALA A 220 22.03 -5.11 8.16
C ALA A 220 22.66 -6.03 9.22
N THR A 221 23.98 -6.20 9.24
CA THR A 221 24.69 -7.10 10.17
C THR A 221 25.17 -6.43 11.46
N ARG A 222 24.88 -5.14 11.68
CA ARG A 222 25.33 -4.39 12.87
C ARG A 222 24.91 -5.05 14.19
N HIS A 223 23.73 -5.68 14.21
CA HIS A 223 23.22 -6.43 15.36
C HIS A 223 24.04 -7.68 15.71
N LEU A 224 24.83 -8.20 14.77
CA LEU A 224 25.78 -9.31 14.97
C LEU A 224 27.16 -8.82 15.44
N LYS A 225 27.31 -7.53 15.77
CA LYS A 225 28.56 -6.89 16.19
C LYS A 225 29.69 -6.91 15.14
N VAL A 226 29.34 -7.09 13.86
CA VAL A 226 30.29 -6.93 12.75
C VAL A 226 30.65 -5.44 12.61
N LYS A 227 31.94 -5.12 12.70
CA LYS A 227 32.46 -3.73 12.66
C LYS A 227 33.07 -3.35 11.30
N GLU A 228 33.41 -4.35 10.49
CA GLU A 228 34.13 -4.14 9.23
C GLU A 228 33.20 -4.30 8.03
N THR A 229 33.40 -3.43 7.04
CA THR A 229 32.68 -3.49 5.76
C THR A 229 33.09 -4.76 5.01
N PRO A 230 32.16 -5.65 4.65
CA PRO A 230 32.51 -6.88 3.96
C PRO A 230 32.99 -6.59 2.53
N MET A 231 33.97 -7.38 2.06
CA MET A 231 34.36 -7.37 0.65
C MET A 231 33.22 -7.98 -0.18
N VAL A 232 32.73 -7.23 -1.17
CA VAL A 232 31.67 -7.68 -2.08
C VAL A 232 32.28 -7.87 -3.46
N ASP A 233 32.37 -9.12 -3.91
CA ASP A 233 32.76 -9.46 -5.27
C ASP A 233 31.54 -9.44 -6.19
N SER A 234 31.56 -8.60 -7.22
CA SER A 234 30.49 -8.47 -8.21
C SER A 234 30.72 -9.27 -9.49
N SER A 235 31.86 -9.95 -9.62
CA SER A 235 32.26 -10.63 -10.85
C SER A 235 31.43 -11.89 -11.16
N GLU A 236 30.85 -12.54 -10.16
CA GLU A 236 29.99 -13.73 -10.31
C GLU A 236 28.48 -13.43 -10.42
N ILE A 237 28.09 -12.16 -10.38
CA ILE A 237 26.70 -11.74 -10.12
C ILE A 237 25.83 -11.69 -11.40
N TRP A 238 26.42 -11.79 -12.59
CA TRP A 238 25.74 -11.42 -13.83
C TRP A 238 25.82 -12.51 -14.90
N ILE A 239 24.82 -13.38 -14.93
CA ILE A 239 24.54 -14.23 -16.09
C ILE A 239 23.19 -13.79 -16.65
N THR A 240 23.22 -13.05 -17.77
CA THR A 240 22.02 -12.81 -18.58
C THR A 240 21.94 -13.94 -19.60
N GLU A 241 21.26 -15.03 -19.24
CA GLU A 241 20.92 -16.10 -20.19
C GLU A 241 19.53 -15.81 -20.77
N GLN A 242 19.46 -15.48 -22.06
CA GLN A 242 18.20 -15.50 -22.79
C GLN A 242 17.85 -16.95 -23.09
N GLY A 243 16.98 -17.54 -22.27
CA GLY A 243 16.40 -18.85 -22.55
C GLY A 243 15.57 -18.78 -23.83
N SER A 244 15.79 -19.71 -24.77
CA SER A 244 15.00 -19.82 -26.02
C SER A 244 13.61 -20.42 -25.80
N SER A 245 13.33 -20.96 -24.61
CA SER A 245 12.08 -21.65 -24.26
C SER A 245 11.23 -20.83 -23.29
N THR A 246 9.94 -20.71 -23.58
CA THR A 246 8.92 -20.12 -22.70
C THR A 246 8.51 -21.03 -21.54
N THR A 247 8.96 -22.28 -21.50
CA THR A 247 8.63 -23.25 -20.45
C THR A 247 9.88 -23.97 -19.99
N TRP A 248 10.13 -23.93 -18.69
CA TRP A 248 11.28 -24.55 -18.06
C TRP A 248 11.02 -26.04 -17.83
N LYS A 249 12.02 -26.87 -18.07
CA LYS A 249 12.00 -28.29 -17.69
C LYS A 249 12.33 -28.44 -16.20
N ASP A 250 11.85 -29.51 -15.57
CA ASP A 250 12.13 -29.81 -14.15
C ASP A 250 13.64 -29.82 -13.84
N ASP A 251 14.46 -30.38 -14.75
CA ASP A 251 15.91 -30.39 -14.61
C ASP A 251 16.55 -29.00 -14.65
N GLU A 252 15.98 -28.08 -15.44
CA GLU A 252 16.44 -26.69 -15.51
C GLU A 252 16.08 -25.94 -14.22
N VAL A 253 14.86 -26.15 -13.70
CA VAL A 253 14.44 -25.60 -12.40
C VAL A 253 15.34 -26.15 -11.27
N LEU A 254 15.65 -27.44 -11.28
CA LEU A 254 16.54 -28.05 -10.29
C LEU A 254 17.97 -27.52 -10.39
N SER A 255 18.48 -27.27 -11.61
CA SER A 255 19.79 -26.64 -11.82
C SER A 255 19.83 -25.24 -11.20
N TRP A 256 18.83 -24.41 -11.47
CA TRP A 256 18.73 -23.08 -10.87
C TRP A 256 18.55 -23.12 -9.36
N LYS A 257 17.76 -24.06 -8.84
CA LYS A 257 17.62 -24.27 -7.40
C LYS A 257 18.97 -24.58 -6.74
N ARG A 258 19.81 -25.42 -7.36
CA ARG A 258 21.17 -25.72 -6.87
C ARG A 258 22.08 -24.50 -6.92
N ARG A 259 21.97 -23.67 -7.97
CA ARG A 259 22.78 -22.43 -8.09
C ARG A 259 22.48 -21.42 -6.97
N PHE A 260 21.26 -21.41 -6.45
CA PHE A 260 20.86 -20.52 -5.35
C PHE A 260 20.83 -21.23 -3.99
N ASP A 261 21.53 -22.35 -3.85
CA ASP A 261 21.62 -23.04 -2.58
C ASP A 261 22.21 -22.13 -1.49
N GLY A 262 21.68 -22.22 -0.28
CA GLY A 262 22.00 -21.31 0.82
C GLY A 262 21.34 -19.92 0.76
N LEU A 263 20.63 -19.56 -0.31
CA LEU A 263 19.80 -18.35 -0.38
C LEU A 263 18.33 -18.66 -0.08
N VAL A 264 17.58 -17.62 0.30
CA VAL A 264 16.13 -17.74 0.53
C VAL A 264 15.38 -17.46 -0.77
N LEU A 265 14.64 -18.47 -1.22
CA LEU A 265 13.71 -18.38 -2.35
C LEU A 265 12.30 -18.18 -1.81
N SER A 266 11.69 -17.04 -2.11
CA SER A 266 10.31 -16.74 -1.69
C SER A 266 9.45 -16.36 -2.89
N PRO A 267 8.19 -16.82 -2.96
CA PRO A 267 7.23 -16.25 -3.89
C PRO A 267 6.99 -14.78 -3.54
N ILE A 268 6.54 -14.01 -4.53
CA ILE A 268 6.19 -12.60 -4.38
C ILE A 268 4.66 -12.49 -4.20
N ASP A 269 4.22 -11.72 -3.21
CA ASP A 269 2.78 -11.55 -2.92
C ASP A 269 2.04 -11.00 -4.14
N ARG A 270 1.01 -11.72 -4.61
CA ARG A 270 0.21 -11.41 -5.81
C ARG A 270 0.96 -11.46 -7.14
N ASN A 271 2.18 -12.01 -7.16
CA ASN A 271 2.91 -12.30 -8.39
C ASN A 271 3.52 -13.70 -8.28
N GLN A 272 2.73 -14.70 -8.68
CA GLN A 272 3.13 -16.11 -8.61
C GLN A 272 4.11 -16.51 -9.72
N GLY A 273 4.31 -15.67 -10.73
CA GLY A 273 5.23 -15.93 -11.84
C GLY A 273 6.69 -15.69 -11.49
N ASP A 274 6.95 -14.89 -10.45
CA ASP A 274 8.29 -14.45 -10.07
C ASP A 274 8.71 -15.00 -8.71
N THR A 275 9.99 -15.35 -8.60
CA THR A 275 10.62 -15.76 -7.33
C THR A 275 11.65 -14.73 -6.89
N ALA A 276 11.52 -14.25 -5.65
CA ALA A 276 12.52 -13.41 -5.02
C ALA A 276 13.65 -14.27 -4.44
N VAL A 277 14.87 -14.05 -4.93
CA VAL A 277 16.09 -14.64 -4.39
C VAL A 277 16.74 -13.64 -3.42
N MET A 278 16.87 -14.02 -2.15
CA MET A 278 17.25 -13.12 -1.06
C MET A 278 18.33 -13.72 -0.15
N CYS A 279 19.16 -12.85 0.41
CA CYS A 279 20.11 -13.23 1.46
C CYS A 279 19.36 -13.66 2.74
N PRO A 280 19.76 -14.76 3.42
CA PRO A 280 19.15 -15.19 4.69
C PRO A 280 19.12 -14.11 5.78
N ILE A 281 20.14 -13.24 5.83
CA ILE A 281 20.21 -12.13 6.79
C ILE A 281 19.10 -11.11 6.52
N LEU A 282 18.89 -10.75 5.25
CA LEU A 282 17.82 -9.83 4.84
C LEU A 282 16.46 -10.44 5.14
N TYR A 283 16.28 -11.72 4.84
CA TYR A 283 15.05 -12.43 5.15
C TYR A 283 14.78 -12.46 6.66
N ARG A 284 15.80 -12.76 7.48
CA ARG A 284 15.70 -12.72 8.94
C ARG A 284 15.34 -11.34 9.46
N HIS A 285 15.86 -10.28 8.83
CA HIS A 285 15.48 -8.90 9.18
C HIS A 285 14.01 -8.62 8.84
N GLY A 286 13.54 -8.98 7.65
CA GLY A 286 12.14 -8.83 7.25
C GLY A 286 11.18 -9.63 8.14
N PHE A 287 11.57 -10.88 8.46
CA PHE A 287 10.87 -11.74 9.42
C PHE A 287 10.82 -11.10 10.80
N GLY A 288 11.95 -10.57 11.26
CA GLY A 288 12.06 -9.92 12.55
C GLY A 288 11.14 -8.71 12.65
N LYS A 289 11.22 -7.80 11.67
CA LYS A 289 10.44 -6.56 11.63
C LYS A 289 8.93 -6.80 11.63
N THR A 290 8.47 -7.88 10.98
CA THR A 290 7.03 -8.16 10.84
C THR A 290 6.45 -9.03 11.94
N LEU A 291 7.24 -9.96 12.48
CA LEU A 291 6.79 -10.93 13.48
C LEU A 291 7.50 -10.70 14.82
N THR A 292 8.78 -11.04 14.95
CA THR A 292 9.42 -11.17 16.27
C THR A 292 9.68 -9.84 16.99
N TRP A 293 9.84 -8.74 16.26
CA TRP A 293 10.04 -7.39 16.82
C TRP A 293 8.75 -6.56 16.82
N ASN A 294 7.67 -7.11 16.28
CA ASN A 294 6.38 -6.44 16.22
C ASN A 294 5.65 -6.64 17.54
N THR A 295 5.29 -5.54 18.20
CA THR A 295 4.64 -5.52 19.51
C THR A 295 3.27 -6.19 19.52
N ASN A 296 2.68 -6.42 18.35
CA ASN A 296 1.40 -7.12 18.22
C ASN A 296 1.54 -8.65 18.33
N TYR A 297 2.76 -9.19 18.37
CA TYR A 297 3.03 -10.60 18.57
C TYR A 297 3.75 -10.84 19.89
N GLU A 298 3.32 -11.87 20.61
CA GLU A 298 4.00 -12.33 21.81
C GLU A 298 4.95 -13.47 21.46
N THR A 299 6.23 -13.35 21.84
CA THR A 299 7.19 -14.44 21.68
C THR A 299 7.15 -15.33 22.91
N LYS A 300 6.79 -16.60 22.73
CA LYS A 300 6.81 -17.61 23.80
C LYS A 300 7.94 -18.61 23.54
N ALA A 301 8.80 -18.79 24.54
CA ALA A 301 9.89 -19.78 24.52
C ALA A 301 9.41 -21.11 25.14
N THR A 302 8.33 -21.66 24.60
CA THR A 302 7.69 -22.90 25.06
C THR A 302 7.78 -23.95 23.96
N ALA A 303 8.00 -25.21 24.35
CA ALA A 303 7.98 -26.31 23.40
C ALA A 303 6.60 -26.45 22.77
N GLU A 304 6.55 -26.84 21.49
CA GLU A 304 5.30 -27.00 20.74
C GLU A 304 4.36 -28.01 21.40
N GLU A 305 4.91 -29.12 21.90
CA GLU A 305 4.17 -30.18 22.57
C GLU A 305 3.43 -29.67 23.80
N GLU A 306 4.06 -28.77 24.56
CA GLU A 306 3.47 -28.19 25.76
C GLU A 306 2.33 -27.24 25.42
N VAL A 307 2.53 -26.37 24.42
CA VAL A 307 1.47 -25.46 23.93
C VAL A 307 0.28 -26.25 23.40
N LEU A 308 0.52 -27.33 22.67
CA LEU A 308 -0.53 -28.20 22.14
C LEU A 308 -1.26 -28.96 23.25
N ARG A 309 -0.54 -29.38 24.31
CA ARG A 309 -1.13 -30.04 25.49
C ARG A 309 -2.07 -29.09 26.23
N GLU A 310 -1.61 -27.89 26.57
CA GLU A 310 -2.42 -26.85 27.22
C GLU A 310 -3.65 -26.50 26.36
N SER A 311 -3.43 -26.24 25.07
CA SER A 311 -4.51 -25.92 24.13
C SER A 311 -5.56 -27.03 24.04
N ARG A 312 -5.14 -28.30 24.12
CA ARG A 312 -6.04 -29.45 24.10
C ARG A 312 -6.85 -29.57 25.39
N GLU A 313 -6.25 -29.26 26.53
CA GLU A 313 -6.94 -29.23 27.83
C GLU A 313 -8.00 -28.13 27.85
N ASP A 314 -7.65 -26.92 27.41
CA ASP A 314 -8.59 -25.81 27.27
C ASP A 314 -9.70 -26.10 26.27
N PHE A 315 -9.38 -26.75 25.14
CA PHE A 315 -10.37 -27.18 24.17
C PHE A 315 -11.42 -28.10 24.80
N LYS A 316 -10.99 -29.08 25.60
CA LYS A 316 -11.90 -29.99 26.31
C LYS A 316 -12.71 -29.26 27.38
N LYS A 317 -12.05 -28.45 28.20
CA LYS A 317 -12.68 -27.68 29.29
C LYS A 317 -13.76 -26.73 28.78
N SER A 318 -13.56 -26.17 27.59
CA SER A 318 -14.49 -25.24 26.94
C SER A 318 -15.70 -25.93 26.28
N GLY A 319 -15.83 -27.26 26.37
CA GLY A 319 -16.95 -28.00 25.78
C GLY A 319 -16.94 -28.07 24.23
N LEU A 320 -15.84 -27.65 23.60
CA LEU A 320 -15.66 -27.69 22.15
C LEU A 320 -15.70 -29.10 21.52
N PRO A 321 -15.43 -30.22 22.23
CA PRO A 321 -15.63 -31.56 21.69
C PRO A 321 -17.07 -31.83 21.20
N ALA A 322 -18.07 -31.13 21.73
CA ALA A 322 -19.45 -31.24 21.25
C ALA A 322 -19.63 -30.68 19.82
N ILE A 323 -18.77 -29.74 19.42
CA ILE A 323 -18.85 -29.03 18.13
C ILE A 323 -17.95 -29.70 17.09
N GLY A 324 -16.77 -30.20 17.47
CA GLY A 324 -15.83 -30.85 16.55
C GLY A 324 -14.72 -31.60 17.29
N SER A 325 -14.06 -32.52 16.58
CA SER A 325 -12.98 -33.34 17.14
C SER A 325 -11.65 -32.58 17.14
N TRP A 326 -10.84 -32.82 18.16
CA TRP A 326 -9.42 -32.47 18.18
C TRP A 326 -8.60 -33.49 17.39
N ARG A 327 -7.73 -33.04 16.49
CA ARG A 327 -6.81 -33.92 15.76
C ARG A 327 -5.57 -34.21 16.58
N SER A 328 -5.22 -35.48 16.73
CA SER A 328 -4.02 -35.91 17.45
C SER A 328 -2.73 -35.72 16.65
N ASP A 329 -2.81 -35.71 15.32
CA ASP A 329 -1.69 -35.50 14.39
C ASP A 329 -1.45 -34.01 14.05
N GLY A 330 -2.21 -33.12 14.69
CA GLY A 330 -2.14 -31.69 14.41
C GLY A 330 -0.87 -31.05 14.98
N ARG A 331 -0.40 -30.00 14.31
CA ARG A 331 0.81 -29.26 14.64
C ARG A 331 0.59 -27.76 14.53
N LEU A 332 1.41 -26.98 15.23
CA LEU A 332 1.42 -25.54 15.07
C LEU A 332 1.95 -25.15 13.69
N GLY A 333 1.46 -24.00 13.24
CA GLY A 333 1.85 -23.40 11.99
C GLY A 333 3.30 -22.95 11.93
N THR A 334 3.95 -23.13 10.79
CA THR A 334 5.19 -22.40 10.51
C THR A 334 4.85 -21.03 9.93
N ALA A 335 5.24 -19.98 10.65
CA ALA A 335 5.14 -18.62 10.15
C ALA A 335 6.30 -18.33 9.19
N TYR A 336 6.04 -17.56 8.15
CA TYR A 336 7.04 -17.06 7.20
C TYR A 336 6.63 -15.68 6.68
N VAL A 337 7.55 -15.01 6.00
CA VAL A 337 7.27 -13.74 5.34
C VAL A 337 7.49 -13.84 3.83
N ILE A 338 6.73 -13.06 3.08
CA ILE A 338 6.90 -12.92 1.63
C ILE A 338 7.01 -11.43 1.27
N PRO A 339 7.86 -11.04 0.30
CA PRO A 339 7.94 -9.65 -0.16
C PRO A 339 6.68 -9.27 -0.96
N LYS A 340 6.30 -7.98 -0.91
CA LYS A 340 5.15 -7.46 -1.67
C LYS A 340 5.55 -7.13 -3.11
N HIS A 341 4.68 -7.43 -4.08
CA HIS A 341 4.97 -7.17 -5.49
C HIS A 341 5.27 -5.70 -5.81
N LYS A 342 4.45 -4.77 -5.28
CA LYS A 342 4.61 -3.33 -5.53
C LYS A 342 5.86 -2.74 -4.86
N ASP A 343 6.34 -3.35 -3.78
CA ASP A 343 7.48 -2.88 -3.00
C ASP A 343 8.14 -4.07 -2.29
N LEU A 344 9.27 -4.51 -2.83
CA LEU A 344 10.01 -5.68 -2.34
C LEU A 344 10.68 -5.41 -0.98
N THR A 345 10.74 -4.17 -0.51
CA THR A 345 11.22 -3.82 0.83
C THR A 345 10.14 -4.00 1.90
N ARG A 346 8.87 -4.08 1.47
CA ARG A 346 7.72 -4.38 2.33
C ARG A 346 7.43 -5.88 2.33
N TRP A 347 7.12 -6.37 3.51
CA TRP A 347 6.91 -7.81 3.77
C TRP A 347 5.46 -8.06 4.18
N ARG A 348 4.95 -9.23 3.85
CA ARG A 348 3.66 -9.75 4.34
C ARG A 348 3.93 -10.94 5.26
N PRO A 349 3.50 -10.87 6.53
CA PRO A 349 3.55 -12.03 7.41
C PRO A 349 2.48 -13.03 7.00
N ILE A 350 2.86 -14.31 6.94
CA ILE A 350 1.98 -15.44 6.72
C ILE A 350 2.14 -16.40 7.88
N ALA A 351 1.07 -16.59 8.65
CA ALA A 351 0.97 -17.64 9.65
C ALA A 351 0.12 -18.76 9.05
N THR A 352 0.77 -19.81 8.56
CA THR A 352 0.05 -20.98 8.02
C THR A 352 -0.47 -21.85 9.16
N ALA A 353 -1.56 -22.57 8.94
CA ALA A 353 -2.04 -23.56 9.91
C ALA A 353 -2.65 -24.78 9.18
N PRO A 354 -1.88 -25.45 8.31
CA PRO A 354 -2.42 -26.46 7.40
C PRO A 354 -2.97 -27.69 8.13
N VAL A 355 -2.40 -28.00 9.30
CA VAL A 355 -2.75 -29.14 10.15
C VAL A 355 -3.17 -28.70 11.55
N ASP A 356 -3.88 -27.58 11.66
CA ASP A 356 -4.39 -27.09 12.95
C ASP A 356 -5.24 -28.18 13.65
N PRO A 357 -4.93 -28.52 14.92
CA PRO A 357 -5.64 -29.56 15.66
C PRO A 357 -7.15 -29.31 15.84
N ALA A 358 -7.55 -28.05 15.93
CA ALA A 358 -8.92 -27.58 16.14
C ALA A 358 -9.60 -27.09 14.85
N ALA A 359 -8.97 -27.26 13.67
CA ALA A 359 -9.45 -26.75 12.38
C ALA A 359 -10.93 -27.09 12.08
N MET A 360 -11.39 -28.29 12.45
CA MET A 360 -12.78 -28.70 12.23
C MET A 360 -13.75 -27.84 13.06
N THR A 361 -13.44 -27.63 14.33
CA THR A 361 -14.23 -26.81 15.25
C THR A 361 -14.20 -25.35 14.82
N GLN A 362 -13.02 -24.80 14.52
CA GLN A 362 -12.86 -23.43 14.01
C GLN A 362 -13.71 -23.20 12.75
N ARG A 363 -13.68 -24.11 11.76
CA ARG A 363 -14.51 -24.00 10.55
C ARG A 363 -16.01 -24.03 10.84
N ARG A 364 -16.46 -24.83 11.80
CA ARG A 364 -17.88 -24.90 12.19
C ARG A 364 -18.32 -23.62 12.90
N LEU A 365 -17.51 -23.11 13.83
CA LEU A 365 -17.76 -21.84 14.51
C LEU A 365 -17.75 -20.66 13.54
N ALA A 366 -16.77 -20.60 12.64
CA ALA A 366 -16.68 -19.56 11.62
C ALA A 366 -17.95 -19.54 10.73
N ARG A 367 -18.46 -20.72 10.34
CA ARG A 367 -19.73 -20.82 9.59
C ARG A 367 -20.93 -20.33 10.40
N ALA A 368 -21.00 -20.64 11.69
CA ALA A 368 -22.05 -20.13 12.57
C ALA A 368 -22.01 -18.59 12.64
N LEU A 369 -20.85 -18.02 12.94
CA LEU A 369 -20.66 -16.57 13.04
C LEU A 369 -20.95 -15.87 11.70
N HIS A 370 -20.46 -16.43 10.59
CA HIS A 370 -20.75 -15.91 9.25
C HIS A 370 -22.26 -15.88 8.96
N GLN A 371 -22.98 -16.95 9.31
CA GLN A 371 -24.43 -16.99 9.12
C GLN A 371 -25.17 -15.94 9.97
N MET A 372 -24.68 -15.68 11.18
CA MET A 372 -25.21 -14.63 12.06
C MET A 372 -24.93 -13.24 11.49
N LEU A 373 -23.74 -12.98 10.96
CA LEU A 373 -23.41 -11.70 10.30
C LEU A 373 -24.26 -11.48 9.06
N LYS A 374 -24.43 -12.50 8.22
CA LYS A 374 -25.21 -12.42 6.97
C LYS A 374 -26.68 -12.08 7.20
N ARG A 375 -27.25 -12.45 8.35
CA ARG A 375 -28.66 -12.21 8.70
C ARG A 375 -28.90 -10.91 9.49
N LEU A 376 -27.86 -10.10 9.70
CA LEU A 376 -28.04 -8.77 10.27
C LEU A 376 -28.78 -7.86 9.27
N PRO A 377 -29.55 -6.88 9.76
CA PRO A 377 -30.22 -5.91 8.89
C PRO A 377 -29.22 -5.15 8.01
N ALA A 378 -29.53 -5.05 6.71
CA ALA A 378 -28.63 -4.43 5.72
C ALA A 378 -28.39 -2.93 5.98
N ASN A 379 -29.31 -2.25 6.66
CA ASN A 379 -29.21 -0.84 7.03
C ASN A 379 -28.34 -0.58 8.28
N ASN A 380 -28.01 -1.63 9.05
CA ASN A 380 -27.26 -1.50 10.30
C ASN A 380 -25.87 -2.13 10.22
N THR A 381 -25.40 -2.53 9.03
CA THR A 381 -24.10 -3.19 8.87
C THR A 381 -23.41 -2.81 7.57
N PHE A 382 -22.09 -2.72 7.62
CA PHE A 382 -21.22 -2.66 6.43
C PHE A 382 -20.82 -4.06 5.92
N TYR A 383 -21.39 -5.12 6.50
CA TYR A 383 -21.02 -6.49 6.15
C TYR A 383 -21.45 -6.82 4.72
N LEU A 384 -20.49 -7.11 3.84
CA LEU A 384 -20.72 -7.51 2.46
C LEU A 384 -20.40 -9.00 2.29
N ASN A 385 -21.33 -9.78 1.75
CA ASN A 385 -21.11 -11.23 1.61
C ASN A 385 -20.28 -11.56 0.35
N SER A 386 -20.34 -10.73 -0.69
CA SER A 386 -19.50 -10.80 -1.87
C SER A 386 -19.26 -9.39 -2.42
N ILE A 387 -18.07 -9.12 -2.97
CA ILE A 387 -17.74 -7.84 -3.63
C ILE A 387 -18.74 -7.54 -4.77
N SER A 388 -19.29 -8.56 -5.42
CA SER A 388 -20.31 -8.41 -6.46
C SER A 388 -21.59 -7.71 -5.95
N GLU A 389 -21.90 -7.80 -4.65
CA GLU A 389 -23.07 -7.14 -4.04
C GLU A 389 -22.84 -5.63 -3.83
N LEU A 390 -21.61 -5.13 -3.96
CA LEU A 390 -21.27 -3.72 -3.67
C LEU A 390 -22.03 -2.76 -4.57
N THR A 391 -22.07 -3.04 -5.87
CA THR A 391 -22.74 -2.20 -6.88
C THR A 391 -24.23 -2.03 -6.56
N GLU A 392 -24.91 -3.14 -6.23
CA GLU A 392 -26.34 -3.12 -5.88
C GLU A 392 -26.58 -2.32 -4.59
N ARG A 393 -25.73 -2.48 -3.57
CA ARG A 393 -25.84 -1.72 -2.33
C ARG A 393 -25.60 -0.23 -2.49
N LEU A 394 -24.64 0.15 -3.33
CA LEU A 394 -24.38 1.54 -3.66
C LEU A 394 -25.57 2.15 -4.41
N ALA A 395 -26.16 1.42 -5.37
CA ALA A 395 -27.37 1.86 -6.06
C ALA A 395 -28.55 2.09 -5.09
N GLY A 396 -28.79 1.15 -4.17
CA GLY A 396 -29.80 1.31 -3.12
C GLY A 396 -29.52 2.48 -2.18
N THR A 397 -28.25 2.76 -1.90
CA THR A 397 -27.83 3.92 -1.10
C THR A 397 -28.09 5.24 -1.84
N ALA A 398 -27.79 5.30 -3.14
CA ALA A 398 -28.06 6.47 -3.98
C ALA A 398 -29.55 6.81 -4.05
N VAL A 399 -30.44 5.80 -4.12
CA VAL A 399 -31.89 6.01 -4.04
C VAL A 399 -32.28 6.63 -2.69
N ARG A 400 -31.74 6.13 -1.57
CA ARG A 400 -32.01 6.67 -0.24
C ARG A 400 -31.52 8.12 -0.08
N PHE A 401 -30.32 8.42 -0.60
CA PHE A 401 -29.78 9.78 -0.58
C PHE A 401 -30.65 10.76 -1.38
N ARG A 402 -31.08 10.36 -2.59
CA ARG A 402 -32.02 11.18 -3.38
C ARG A 402 -33.35 11.40 -2.67
N ALA A 403 -33.91 10.35 -2.05
CA ALA A 403 -35.15 10.48 -1.27
C ALA A 403 -35.00 11.38 -0.04
N ALA A 404 -33.80 11.51 0.51
CA ALA A 404 -33.48 12.43 1.61
C ALA A 404 -33.14 13.85 1.14
N GLY A 405 -33.23 14.14 -0.16
CA GLY A 405 -32.91 15.45 -0.72
C GLY A 405 -31.41 15.72 -0.88
N CYS A 406 -30.56 14.70 -0.80
CA CYS A 406 -29.13 14.85 -1.08
C CYS A 406 -28.89 14.87 -2.59
N ASP A 407 -28.35 15.98 -3.08
CA ASP A 407 -27.98 16.24 -4.48
C ASP A 407 -26.51 15.95 -4.77
N GLN A 408 -25.65 15.96 -3.75
CA GLN A 408 -24.23 15.66 -3.85
C GLN A 408 -23.76 14.65 -2.79
N ALA A 409 -22.79 13.80 -3.17
CA ALA A 409 -22.04 12.95 -2.26
C ALA A 409 -20.54 13.19 -2.45
N ILE A 410 -19.78 13.28 -1.36
CA ILE A 410 -18.33 13.35 -1.37
C ILE A 410 -17.80 12.03 -0.83
N GLU A 411 -16.99 11.35 -1.64
CA GLU A 411 -16.36 10.09 -1.26
C GLU A 411 -14.96 10.32 -0.69
N ARG A 412 -14.57 9.48 0.28
CA ARG A 412 -13.19 9.34 0.74
C ARG A 412 -12.85 7.87 0.86
N CYS A 413 -11.70 7.48 0.35
CA CYS A 413 -11.19 6.11 0.42
C CYS A 413 -10.05 6.03 1.45
N TYR A 414 -10.08 5.01 2.29
CA TYR A 414 -9.09 4.78 3.34
C TYR A 414 -8.61 3.33 3.29
N ASP A 415 -7.29 3.13 3.42
CA ASP A 415 -6.69 1.80 3.53
C ASP A 415 -6.15 1.58 4.95
N ILE A 416 -6.75 0.65 5.69
CA ILE A 416 -6.33 0.31 7.05
C ILE A 416 -5.10 -0.60 6.98
N LYS A 417 -3.93 -0.05 7.30
CA LYS A 417 -2.67 -0.80 7.32
C LYS A 417 -2.67 -1.83 8.44
N ASP A 418 -2.17 -3.02 8.11
CA ASP A 418 -1.91 -4.12 9.05
C ASP A 418 -3.10 -4.50 9.94
N MET A 419 -4.32 -4.45 9.36
CA MET A 419 -5.56 -4.65 10.11
C MET A 419 -5.55 -5.95 10.93
N PHE A 420 -5.06 -7.06 10.37
CA PHE A 420 -5.10 -8.36 11.04
C PHE A 420 -4.24 -8.43 12.30
N SER A 421 -3.08 -7.77 12.32
CA SER A 421 -2.21 -7.75 13.50
C SER A 421 -2.60 -6.66 14.50
N ARG A 422 -3.29 -5.61 14.06
CA ARG A 422 -3.67 -4.47 14.92
C ARG A 422 -5.02 -4.62 15.60
N ILE A 423 -5.85 -5.57 15.17
CA ILE A 423 -7.14 -5.83 15.81
C ILE A 423 -6.89 -6.46 17.19
N LEU A 424 -7.29 -5.74 18.24
CA LEU A 424 -7.22 -6.23 19.62
C LEU A 424 -8.17 -7.42 19.82
N HIS A 425 -7.67 -8.51 20.42
CA HIS A 425 -8.48 -9.68 20.71
C HIS A 425 -9.72 -9.36 21.56
N GLU A 426 -9.61 -8.45 22.52
CA GLU A 426 -10.75 -8.06 23.35
C GLU A 426 -11.84 -7.33 22.57
N ALA A 427 -11.46 -6.52 21.58
CA ALA A 427 -12.44 -5.89 20.71
C ALA A 427 -13.21 -6.94 19.88
N VAL A 428 -12.52 -7.99 19.41
CA VAL A 428 -13.17 -9.10 18.69
C VAL A 428 -14.12 -9.87 19.61
N ILE A 429 -13.68 -10.20 20.82
CA ILE A 429 -14.52 -10.92 21.80
C ILE A 429 -15.77 -10.09 22.14
N GLN A 430 -15.61 -8.79 22.38
CA GLN A 430 -16.73 -7.88 22.63
C GLN A 430 -17.69 -7.81 21.45
N ALA A 431 -17.17 -7.70 20.21
CA ALA A 431 -18.01 -7.68 19.01
C ALA A 431 -18.79 -8.99 18.83
N VAL A 432 -18.17 -10.15 19.11
CA VAL A 432 -18.85 -11.45 19.10
C VAL A 432 -19.92 -11.51 20.19
N HIS A 433 -19.65 -11.02 21.40
CA HIS A 433 -20.65 -10.96 22.47
C HIS A 433 -21.84 -10.07 22.10
N GLN A 434 -21.60 -8.91 21.49
CA GLN A 434 -22.66 -8.03 20.99
C GLN A 434 -23.50 -8.73 19.90
N LEU A 435 -22.84 -9.42 18.97
CA LEU A 435 -23.52 -10.21 17.95
C LEU A 435 -24.43 -11.28 18.57
N LEU A 436 -23.92 -12.04 19.55
CA LEU A 436 -24.69 -13.06 20.25
C LEU A 436 -25.90 -12.45 20.98
N ARG A 437 -25.73 -11.30 21.66
CA ARG A 437 -26.83 -10.58 22.33
C ARG A 437 -27.92 -10.12 21.37
N ILE A 438 -27.58 -9.66 20.17
CA ILE A 438 -28.58 -9.28 19.16
C ILE A 438 -29.51 -10.45 18.85
N TYR A 439 -28.97 -11.66 18.76
CA TYR A 439 -29.76 -12.86 18.48
C TYR A 439 -30.52 -13.38 19.69
N ASP A 440 -29.94 -13.33 20.88
CA ASP A 440 -30.66 -13.71 22.11
C ASP A 440 -31.86 -12.77 22.38
N ASN A 441 -31.68 -11.47 22.15
CA ASN A 441 -32.76 -10.47 22.23
C ASN A 441 -33.87 -10.72 21.20
N LYS A 442 -33.54 -11.35 20.06
CA LYS A 442 -34.53 -11.79 19.05
C LYS A 442 -35.19 -13.12 19.40
N GLY A 443 -34.86 -13.72 20.54
CA GLY A 443 -35.39 -15.00 20.99
C GLY A 443 -34.66 -16.23 20.42
N SER A 444 -33.59 -16.04 19.64
CA SER A 444 -32.82 -17.17 19.09
C SER A 444 -32.05 -17.89 20.20
N LYS A 445 -32.22 -19.22 20.28
CA LYS A 445 -31.64 -20.04 21.36
C LYS A 445 -30.49 -20.92 20.93
N GLN A 446 -30.31 -21.18 19.64
CA GLN A 446 -29.18 -21.96 19.14
C GLN A 446 -28.86 -21.68 17.67
N VAL A 447 -27.60 -21.90 17.30
CA VAL A 447 -27.14 -21.97 15.91
C VAL A 447 -26.68 -23.40 15.62
N ARG A 448 -27.37 -24.07 14.69
CA ARG A 448 -27.05 -25.44 14.27
C ARG A 448 -26.19 -25.42 13.02
N VAL A 449 -25.02 -26.01 13.13
CA VAL A 449 -24.09 -26.19 12.01
C VAL A 449 -24.08 -27.65 11.62
N SER A 450 -24.29 -27.93 10.33
CA SER A 450 -24.23 -29.30 9.81
C SER A 450 -22.83 -29.90 9.98
N ARG A 451 -22.80 -31.18 10.42
CA ARG A 451 -21.54 -31.94 10.57
C ARG A 451 -20.88 -32.23 9.23
N ARG A 452 -21.68 -32.43 8.18
CA ARG A 452 -21.28 -32.59 6.78
C ARG A 452 -22.01 -31.54 5.93
N GLY A 453 -21.33 -30.97 4.94
CA GLY A 453 -21.89 -29.92 4.08
C GLY A 453 -21.78 -28.51 4.68
N ARG A 454 -22.45 -27.54 4.03
CA ARG A 454 -22.34 -26.10 4.32
C ARG A 454 -23.54 -25.50 5.07
N ASN A 455 -24.59 -26.28 5.33
CA ASN A 455 -25.83 -25.80 5.94
C ASN A 455 -25.66 -25.29 7.38
N CYS A 456 -26.21 -24.11 7.67
CA CYS A 456 -26.22 -23.49 9.00
C CYS A 456 -27.60 -22.86 9.25
N VAL A 457 -28.22 -23.16 10.40
CA VAL A 457 -29.59 -22.73 10.73
C VAL A 457 -29.61 -22.09 12.11
N ILE A 458 -30.18 -20.89 12.21
CA ILE A 458 -30.47 -20.22 13.48
C ILE A 458 -31.89 -20.63 13.90
N ARG A 459 -32.07 -21.08 15.14
CA ARG A 459 -33.37 -21.53 15.68
C ARG A 459 -33.72 -20.81 16.98
N ASP A 460 -35.02 -20.60 17.15
CA ASP A 460 -35.60 -19.95 18.34
C ASP A 460 -35.99 -20.97 19.42
N ASN A 461 -36.02 -22.26 19.08
CA ASN A 461 -36.25 -23.35 20.03
C ASN A 461 -34.98 -24.17 20.26
N LYS A 462 -34.81 -24.70 21.49
CA LYS A 462 -33.67 -25.57 21.86
C LYS A 462 -33.76 -27.00 21.29
N ARG A 463 -34.91 -27.44 20.76
CA ARG A 463 -35.13 -28.79 20.21
C ARG A 463 -34.64 -28.97 18.76
#